data_AF-A0A8J4SF88-F1
#
_entry.id   AF-A0A8J4SF88-F1
#
_cell.length_a   1.000
_cell.length_b   1.000
_cell.length_c   1.000
_cell.angle_alpha   90.00
_cell.angle_beta   90.00
_cell.angle_gamma   90.00
#
_symmetry.space_group_name_H-M   'P 1'
#
loop_
_entity.id
_entity.type
_entity.pdbx_description
1 polymer ?
#
loop_
_entity_poly.entity_id
_entity_poly.type
_entity_poly.pdbx_seq_one_letter_code
_entity_poly.pdbx_strand_id
1 'polypeptide(L)' 'KTKTLSNFHRTAFVTPDNRVVMQFMNRDNSEVTVSVKQTDSKTFTLSLPAHSMQTVILPASTATKIM' A
#
# COMPACT_ATOMS: atom_id res chain seq x y z
N LYS A 1 -6.30 19.60 4.25
CA LYS A 1 -5.67 19.59 2.90
C LYS A 1 -4.90 18.30 2.74
N THR A 2 -5.33 17.39 1.87
CA THR A 2 -4.53 16.24 1.44
C THR A 2 -3.32 16.77 0.67
N LYS A 3 -2.11 16.63 1.23
CA LYS A 3 -0.88 16.91 0.49
C LYS A 3 -0.73 15.83 -0.57
N THR A 4 -0.62 16.23 -1.83
CA THR A 4 -0.20 15.31 -2.90
C THR A 4 1.26 14.95 -2.64
N LEU A 5 1.53 13.68 -2.36
CA LEU A 5 2.89 13.15 -2.25
C LEU A 5 3.46 12.95 -3.66
N SER A 6 4.01 14.01 -4.27
CA SER A 6 4.54 14.00 -5.64
C SER A 6 5.68 12.99 -5.85
N ASN A 7 6.42 12.66 -4.78
CA ASN A 7 7.54 11.72 -4.80
C ASN A 7 7.20 10.35 -4.23
N PHE A 8 5.92 10.03 -4.04
CA PHE A 8 5.47 8.75 -3.53
C PHE A 8 4.63 8.02 -4.56
N HIS A 9 5.07 6.85 -4.98
CA HIS A 9 4.38 6.01 -5.94
C HIS A 9 3.78 4.80 -5.26
N ARG A 10 2.65 4.32 -5.77
CA ARG A 10 1.92 3.18 -5.23
C ARG A 10 1.16 2.44 -6.31
N THR A 11 1.10 1.13 -6.18
CA THR A 11 0.22 0.27 -6.99
C THR A 11 -0.36 -0.83 -6.12
N ALA A 12 -1.53 -1.32 -6.51
CA ALA A 12 -2.17 -2.45 -5.87
C ALA A 12 -2.81 -3.33 -6.94
N PHE A 13 -2.69 -4.65 -6.78
CA PHE A 13 -3.32 -5.63 -7.66
C PHE A 13 -3.72 -6.89 -6.90
N VAL A 14 -4.62 -7.65 -7.50
CA VAL A 14 -5.12 -8.92 -6.97
C VAL A 14 -4.44 -10.06 -7.72
N THR A 15 -3.91 -11.03 -6.98
CA THR A 15 -3.31 -12.24 -7.51
C THR A 15 -4.35 -13.36 -7.67
N PRO A 16 -4.09 -14.41 -8.49
CA PRO A 16 -5.01 -15.55 -8.68
C PRO A 16 -5.41 -16.29 -7.39
N ASP A 17 -4.61 -16.22 -6.33
CA ASP A 17 -4.89 -16.77 -5.01
C ASP A 17 -5.69 -15.80 -4.10
N ASN A 18 -6.35 -14.79 -4.69
CA ASN A 18 -7.17 -13.77 -4.00
C ASN A 18 -6.42 -13.00 -2.91
N ARG A 19 -5.13 -12.75 -3.11
CA ARG A 19 -4.35 -11.87 -2.25
C ARG A 19 -4.26 -10.49 -2.87
N VAL A 20 -4.24 -9.47 -2.01
CA VAL A 20 -3.95 -8.10 -2.42
C VAL A 20 -2.46 -7.86 -2.22
N VAL A 21 -1.76 -7.55 -3.32
CA VAL A 21 -0.37 -7.10 -3.32
C VAL A 21 -0.36 -5.60 -3.48
N MET A 22 0.31 -4.90 -2.57
CA MET A 22 0.50 -3.45 -2.62
C MET A 22 1.99 -3.15 -2.63
N GLN A 23 2.42 -2.33 -3.59
CA GLN A 23 3.78 -1.83 -3.64
C GLN A 23 3.77 -0.32 -3.39
N PHE A 24 4.71 0.12 -2.56
CA PHE A 24 4.90 1.51 -2.16
C PHE A 24 6.35 1.90 -2.43
N MET A 25 6.57 3.04 -3.08
CA MET A 25 7.90 3.56 -3.38
C MET A 25 7.99 5.00 -2.88
N ASN A 26 8.81 5.21 -1.86
CA ASN A 26 9.15 6.53 -1.37
C ASN A 26 10.41 7.03 -2.07
N ARG A 27 10.28 8.00 -2.99
CA ARG A 27 11.41 8.68 -3.63
C ARG A 27 11.76 10.00 -2.94
N ASP A 28 11.07 10.34 -1.86
CA ASP A 28 11.38 11.53 -1.09
C ASP A 28 12.68 11.34 -0.28
N ASN A 29 13.24 12.46 0.15
CA ASN A 29 14.45 12.52 0.98
C ASN A 29 14.13 12.33 2.47
N SER A 30 12.86 12.18 2.83
CA SER A 30 12.39 11.97 4.21
C SER A 30 11.51 10.73 4.33
N GLU A 31 11.35 10.22 5.55
CA GLU A 31 10.38 9.17 5.86
C GLU A 31 8.95 9.63 5.52
N VAL A 32 8.14 8.69 5.00
CA VAL A 32 6.72 8.87 4.74
C VAL A 32 5.93 7.80 5.48
N THR A 33 4.99 8.21 6.32
CA THR A 33 4.01 7.30 6.93
C THR A 33 2.72 7.29 6.10
N VAL A 34 2.28 6.12 5.68
CA VAL A 34 1.00 5.92 4.98
C VAL A 34 0.06 5.08 5.84
N SER A 35 -1.23 5.38 5.72
CA SER A 35 -2.31 4.61 6.34
C SER A 35 -3.12 3.92 5.24
N VAL A 36 -3.22 2.60 5.31
CA VAL A 36 -3.94 1.77 4.35
C VAL A 36 -5.25 1.33 4.99
N LYS A 37 -6.36 1.84 4.46
CA LYS A 37 -7.71 1.48 4.91
C LYS A 37 -8.24 0.32 4.07
N GLN A 38 -8.52 -0.81 4.72
CA GLN A 38 -9.23 -1.92 4.10
C GLN A 38 -10.75 -1.73 4.22
N THR A 39 -11.52 -2.39 3.34
CA THR A 39 -12.99 -2.32 3.32
C THR A 39 -13.65 -2.93 4.56
N ASP A 40 -12.99 -3.88 5.24
CA ASP A 40 -13.41 -4.44 6.52
C ASP A 40 -13.04 -3.55 7.72
N SER A 41 -12.65 -2.29 7.45
CA SER A 41 -12.23 -1.28 8.43
C SER A 41 -10.96 -1.61 9.20
N LYS A 42 -10.23 -2.68 8.83
CA LYS A 42 -8.87 -2.88 9.34
C LYS A 42 -7.95 -1.89 8.66
N THR A 43 -7.36 -1.02 9.46
CA THR A 43 -6.40 -0.02 8.99
C THR A 43 -5.05 -0.40 9.56
N PHE A 44 -4.03 -0.39 8.72
CA PHE A 44 -2.65 -0.52 9.17
C PHE A 44 -1.83 0.66 8.66
N THR A 45 -0.78 0.98 9.40
CA THR A 45 0.18 2.02 9.05
C THR A 45 1.48 1.41 8.58
N LEU A 46 2.14 2.10 7.66
CA LEU A 46 3.44 1.72 7.13
C LEU A 46 4.34 2.96 7.11
N SER A 47 5.51 2.88 7.76
CA SER A 47 6.55 3.88 7.63
C SER A 47 7.57 3.44 6.60
N LEU A 48 7.75 4.25 5.57
CA LEU A 48 8.73 4.04 4.51
C LEU A 48 9.87 5.03 4.68
N PRO A 49 11.11 4.56 4.94
CA PRO A 49 12.28 5.41 4.93
C PRO A 49 12.45 6.16 3.60
N ALA A 50 13.24 7.22 3.61
CA ALA A 50 13.67 7.91 2.39
C ALA A 50 14.25 6.92 1.38
N HIS A 51 13.97 7.12 0.09
CA HIS A 51 14.49 6.30 -1.01
C HIS A 51 14.24 4.78 -0.89
N SER A 52 13.15 4.37 -0.25
CA SER A 52 12.83 2.95 -0.03
C SER A 52 11.65 2.47 -0.87
N MET A 53 11.61 1.15 -1.10
CA MET A 53 10.45 0.46 -1.65
C MET A 53 10.03 -0.65 -0.69
N GLN A 54 8.73 -0.80 -0.48
CA GLN A 54 8.17 -1.87 0.32
C GLN A 54 6.97 -2.50 -0.39
N THR A 55 6.87 -3.82 -0.29
CA THR A 55 5.74 -4.60 -0.80
C THR A 55 5.01 -5.24 0.38
N VAL A 56 3.72 -4.99 0.47
CA VAL A 56 2.83 -5.60 1.47
C VAL A 56 1.94 -6.61 0.75
N ILE A 57 1.93 -7.84 1.26
CA ILE A 57 1.07 -8.91 0.75
C ILE A 57 0.09 -9.30 1.83
N LEU A 58 -1.18 -8.99 1.62
CA LEU A 58 -2.22 -9.34 2.58
C LEU A 58 -2.55 -10.83 2.53
N PRO A 59 -3.09 -11.41 3.61
CA PRO A 59 -3.70 -12.73 3.57
C PRO A 59 -4.80 -12.78 2.50
N ALA A 60 -5.05 -13.98 1.97
CA ALA A 60 -6.15 -14.19 1.02
C ALA A 60 -7.49 -13.82 1.67
N SER A 61 -8.38 -13.22 0.89
CA SER A 61 -9.73 -12.84 1.35
C SER A 61 -10.78 -13.23 0.33
N THR A 62 -11.89 -13.78 0.79
CA THR A 62 -13.05 -14.10 -0.05
C THR A 62 -13.75 -12.85 -0.58
N ALA A 63 -13.48 -11.68 0.01
CA ALA A 63 -13.98 -10.39 -0.46
C ALA A 63 -13.17 -9.81 -1.63
N THR A 64 -11.99 -10.38 -1.93
CA THR A 64 -11.13 -9.92 -3.01
C THR A 64 -11.40 -10.77 -4.26
N LYS A 65 -11.79 -10.13 -5.38
CA LYS A 65 -12.01 -10.79 -6.67
C LYS A 65 -11.17 -10.14 -7.75
N ILE A 66 -10.66 -10.97 -8.66
CA ILE A 66 -10.18 -10.52 -9.98
C ILE A 66 -11.43 -10.12 -10.77
N MET A 67 -11.45 -8.88 -11.29
CA MET A 67 -12.51 -8.39 -12.19
C MET A 67 -12.20 -8.75 -13.63
#